data_AF-A0A2S9FGI6-F1
#
_entry.id   AF-A0A2S9FGI6-F1
#
_cell.length_a   1.000
_cell.length_b   1.000
_cell.length_c   1.000
_cell.angle_alpha   90.00
_cell.angle_beta   90.00
_cell.angle_gamma   90.00
#
_symmetry.space_group_name_H-M   'P 1'
#
loop_
_entity.id
_entity.type
_entity.pdbx_description
1 polymer ?
#
loop_
_entity_poly.entity_id
_entity_poly.type
_entity_poly.pdbx_seq_one_letter_code
_entity_poly.pdbx_strand_id
1 'polypeptide(L)'
;MYATSADDEAFLLELLNTTPVIDGIPTDALPDLETSASWMTAYSIPTTAAEWTALVEARETLQKVIRGDEPASALQPLLRRARLVPSVGDAGV
;
A
#
# COMPACT_ATOMS: atom_id res chain seq x y z
N MET A 1 -18.75 11.27 5.13
CA MET A 1 -17.75 10.25 5.51
C MET A 1 -16.58 10.45 4.57
N TYR A 2 -15.48 11.03 5.04
CA TYR A 2 -14.26 11.05 4.25
C TYR A 2 -13.76 9.59 4.20
N ALA A 3 -13.52 9.09 2.99
CA ALA A 3 -13.13 7.70 2.78
C ALA A 3 -11.68 7.40 3.22
N THR A 4 -10.95 8.42 3.68
CA THR A 4 -9.58 8.33 4.15
C THR A 4 -9.49 8.90 5.56
N SER A 5 -8.91 8.12 6.46
CA SER A 5 -8.45 8.58 7.77
C SER A 5 -7.00 9.10 7.66
N ALA A 6 -6.54 9.82 8.68
CA ALA A 6 -5.13 10.23 8.78
C ALA A 6 -4.19 9.01 8.79
N ASP A 7 -4.64 7.89 9.34
CA ASP A 7 -3.88 6.64 9.39
C ASP A 7 -3.76 5.99 8.00
N ASP A 8 -4.83 6.04 7.18
CA ASP A 8 -4.79 5.55 5.80
C ASP A 8 -3.81 6.38 4.95
N GLU A 9 -3.84 7.70 5.11
CA GLU A 9 -2.91 8.61 4.41
C GLU A 9 -1.47 8.38 4.85
N ALA A 10 -1.23 8.22 6.15
CA ALA A 10 0.10 7.91 6.69
C ALA A 10 0.63 6.57 6.14
N PHE A 11 -0.21 5.53 6.12
CA PHE A 11 0.14 4.23 5.55
C PHE A 11 0.55 4.34 4.07
N LEU A 12 -0.21 5.09 3.26
CA LEU A 12 0.11 5.27 1.84
C LEU A 12 1.43 6.04 1.65
N LEU A 13 1.70 7.06 2.46
CA LEU A 13 2.96 7.80 2.42
C LEU A 13 4.15 6.91 2.81
N GLU A 14 3.99 6.12 3.87
CA GLU A 14 5.01 5.15 4.30
C GLU A 14 5.28 4.09 3.23
N LEU A 15 4.24 3.58 2.57
CA LEU A 15 4.37 2.68 1.43
C LEU A 15 5.15 3.33 0.27
N LEU A 16 4.83 4.57 -0.09
CA LEU A 16 5.55 5.29 -1.15
C LEU A 16 7.03 5.55 -0.79
N ASN A 17 7.32 5.77 0.49
CA ASN A 17 8.67 5.96 1.00
C ASN A 17 9.50 4.68 1.07
N THR A 18 8.93 3.50 0.78
CA THR A 18 9.70 2.26 0.64
C THR A 18 10.55 2.19 -0.63
N THR A 19 10.40 3.14 -1.57
CA THR A 19 11.34 3.28 -2.71
C THR A 19 12.06 4.62 -2.69
N PRO A 20 12.91 4.89 -1.69
CA PRO A 20 13.62 6.15 -1.61
C PRO A 20 14.71 6.21 -2.69
N VAL A 21 15.14 7.43 -3.01
CA VAL A 21 16.37 7.66 -3.77
C VAL A 21 17.46 7.98 -2.75
N ILE A 22 18.43 7.07 -2.59
CA ILE A 22 19.55 7.20 -1.67
C ILE A 22 20.80 7.44 -2.53
N ASP A 23 21.50 8.55 -2.31
CA ASP A 23 22.69 8.94 -3.10
C ASP A 23 22.47 8.94 -4.62
N GLY A 24 21.26 9.32 -5.05
CA GLY A 24 20.86 9.32 -6.46
C GLY A 24 20.48 7.94 -7.01
N ILE A 25 20.52 6.89 -6.19
CA ILE A 25 20.20 5.52 -6.57
C ILE A 25 18.78 5.17 -6.08
N PRO A 26 17.86 4.82 -7.00
CA PRO A 26 16.57 4.25 -6.63
C PRO A 26 16.79 2.98 -5.82
N THR A 27 16.29 2.95 -4.60
CA THR A 27 16.35 1.81 -3.69
C THR A 27 14.94 1.23 -3.54
N ASP A 28 14.84 -0.06 -3.29
CA ASP A 28 13.58 -0.71 -2.91
C ASP A 28 13.76 -1.39 -1.55
N ALA A 29 12.98 -0.97 -0.57
CA ALA A 29 12.94 -1.53 0.78
C ALA A 29 12.00 -2.74 0.90
N LEU A 30 11.22 -3.05 -0.14
CA LEU A 30 10.37 -4.24 -0.23
C LEU A 30 10.75 -5.17 -1.41
N PRO A 31 12.04 -5.48 -1.63
CA PRO A 31 12.51 -6.13 -2.86
C PRO A 31 12.06 -7.60 -2.99
N ASP A 32 11.79 -8.25 -1.86
CA ASP A 32 11.32 -9.62 -1.75
C ASP A 32 10.55 -9.82 -0.43
N LEU A 33 9.83 -10.94 -0.32
CA LEU A 33 9.00 -11.23 0.86
C LEU A 33 9.83 -11.33 2.16
N GLU A 34 11.05 -11.87 2.10
CA GLU A 34 11.89 -12.08 3.29
C GLU A 34 12.31 -10.74 3.89
N THR A 35 12.82 -9.84 3.05
CA THR A 35 13.24 -8.49 3.42
C THR A 35 12.05 -7.62 3.84
N SER A 36 10.89 -7.82 3.21
CA SER A 36 9.67 -7.04 3.48
C SER A 36 8.92 -7.44 4.75
N ALA A 37 9.19 -8.62 5.30
CA ALA A 37 8.36 -9.23 6.35
C ALA A 37 8.23 -8.35 7.61
N SER A 38 9.31 -7.67 8.00
CA SER A 38 9.32 -6.78 9.17
C SER A 38 8.42 -5.55 8.98
N TRP A 39 8.50 -4.92 7.81
CA TRP A 39 7.64 -3.79 7.43
C TRP A 39 6.18 -4.22 7.36
N MET A 40 5.88 -5.34 6.69
CA MET A 40 4.51 -5.87 6.60
C MET A 40 3.92 -6.16 7.98
N THR A 41 4.71 -6.76 8.87
CA THR A 41 4.28 -7.05 10.25
C THR A 41 4.01 -5.77 11.05
N ALA A 42 4.82 -4.72 10.87
CA ALA A 42 4.62 -3.43 11.54
C ALA A 42 3.26 -2.78 11.19
N TYR A 43 2.74 -3.05 9.99
CA TYR A 43 1.42 -2.61 9.52
C TYR A 43 0.34 -3.69 9.64
N SER A 44 0.59 -4.78 10.39
CA SER A 44 -0.35 -5.90 10.57
C SER A 44 -0.81 -6.57 9.26
N ILE A 45 0.01 -6.48 8.20
CA ILE A 45 -0.23 -7.13 6.92
C ILE A 45 0.28 -8.58 7.01
N PRO A 46 -0.52 -9.60 6.61
CA PRO A 46 -0.04 -10.97 6.59
C PRO A 46 1.19 -11.13 5.70
N THR A 47 2.29 -11.70 6.21
CA THR A 47 3.55 -11.91 5.50
C THR A 47 3.46 -13.09 4.51
N THR A 48 2.61 -12.94 3.50
CA THR A 48 2.42 -13.94 2.43
C THR A 48 2.86 -13.39 1.09
N ALA A 49 3.23 -14.27 0.16
CA ALA A 49 3.61 -13.86 -1.20
C ALA A 49 2.49 -13.08 -1.90
N ALA A 50 1.22 -13.46 -1.69
CA ALA A 50 0.08 -12.79 -2.30
C ALA A 50 -0.08 -11.33 -1.79
N GLU A 51 0.05 -11.12 -0.48
CA GLU A 51 -0.03 -9.78 0.12
C GLU A 51 1.17 -8.93 -0.29
N TRP A 52 2.38 -9.49 -0.31
CA TRP A 52 3.58 -8.77 -0.77
C TRP A 52 3.45 -8.35 -2.24
N THR A 53 3.01 -9.24 -3.13
CA THR A 53 2.78 -8.90 -4.54
C THR A 53 1.71 -7.80 -4.69
N ALA A 54 0.60 -7.89 -3.96
CA ALA A 54 -0.44 -6.87 -3.99
C ALA A 54 0.06 -5.51 -3.48
N LEU A 55 0.90 -5.50 -2.45
CA LEU A 55 1.51 -4.30 -1.88
C LEU A 55 2.47 -3.62 -2.88
N VAL A 56 3.33 -4.40 -3.53
CA VAL A 56 4.25 -3.89 -4.57
C VAL A 56 3.47 -3.37 -5.78
N GLU A 57 2.46 -4.12 -6.27
CA GLU A 57 1.60 -3.69 -7.38
C GLU A 57 0.88 -2.37 -7.07
N ALA A 58 0.34 -2.24 -5.85
CA ALA A 58 -0.33 -1.02 -5.42
C ALA A 58 0.65 0.17 -5.37
N ARG A 59 1.83 -0.02 -4.79
CA ARG A 59 2.89 0.99 -4.72
C ARG A 59 3.30 1.46 -6.12
N GLU A 60 3.60 0.54 -7.03
CA GLU A 60 4.03 0.87 -8.39
C GLU A 60 2.94 1.64 -9.14
N THR A 61 1.69 1.20 -9.05
CA THR A 61 0.55 1.86 -9.70
C THR A 61 0.34 3.27 -9.15
N LEU A 62 0.38 3.43 -7.82
CA LEU A 62 0.28 4.74 -7.17
C LEU A 62 1.39 5.69 -7.61
N GLN A 63 2.62 5.20 -7.69
CA GLN A 63 3.76 6.03 -8.11
C GLN A 63 3.61 6.52 -9.55
N LYS A 64 3.16 5.67 -10.48
CA LYS A 64 2.90 6.08 -11.87
C LYS A 64 1.79 7.14 -11.94
N VAL A 65 0.73 6.98 -11.15
CA VAL A 65 -0.34 7.98 -11.06
C VAL A 65 0.18 9.32 -10.54
N ILE A 66 0.97 9.30 -9.46
CA ILE A 66 1.54 10.52 -8.86
C ILE A 66 2.51 11.23 -9.80
N ARG A 67 3.30 10.48 -10.59
CA ARG A 67 4.22 11.03 -11.59
C ARG A 67 3.49 11.52 -12.86
N GLY A 68 2.22 11.17 -13.04
CA GLY A 68 1.44 11.50 -14.24
C GLY A 68 1.67 10.54 -15.42
N ASP A 69 2.32 9.40 -15.18
CA ASP A 69 2.60 8.38 -16.19
C ASP A 69 1.35 7.55 -16.53
N GLU A 70 0.44 7.39 -15.56
CA GLU A 70 -0.83 6.68 -15.73
C GLU A 70 -2.00 7.48 -15.12
N PRO A 71 -3.23 7.36 -15.66
CA PRO A 71 -4.40 8.00 -15.08
C PRO A 71 -4.82 7.32 -13.78
N ALA A 72 -5.50 8.03 -12.88
CA ALA A 72 -6.03 7.47 -11.62
C ALA A 72 -6.94 6.23 -11.82
N SER A 73 -7.55 6.07 -12.99
CA SER A 73 -8.32 4.87 -13.36
C SER A 73 -7.49 3.59 -13.38
N ALA A 74 -6.16 3.67 -13.45
CA ALA A 74 -5.26 2.52 -13.34
C ALA A 74 -5.37 1.80 -11.99
N LEU A 75 -5.86 2.47 -10.93
CA LEU A 75 -6.09 1.85 -9.63
C LEU A 75 -7.36 0.97 -9.59
N GLN A 76 -8.23 1.03 -10.61
CA GLN A 76 -9.50 0.28 -10.59
C GLN A 76 -9.36 -1.23 -10.36
N PRO A 77 -8.41 -1.96 -10.97
CA PRO A 77 -8.26 -3.40 -10.74
C PRO A 77 -7.98 -3.73 -9.26
N LEU A 78 -7.18 -2.92 -8.59
CA LEU A 78 -6.88 -3.05 -7.15
C LEU A 78 -8.14 -2.77 -6.32
N LEU A 79 -8.84 -1.68 -6.62
CA LEU A 79 -10.05 -1.28 -5.90
C LEU A 79 -11.21 -2.28 -6.05
N ARG A 80 -11.33 -2.96 -7.20
CA ARG A 80 -12.35 -4.00 -7.41
C ARG A 80 -12.16 -5.23 -6.52
N ARG A 81 -10.94 -5.45 -6.04
CA ARG A 81 -10.59 -6.56 -5.15
C ARG A 81 -10.78 -6.19 -3.67
N ALA A 82 -10.80 -4.89 -3.37
CA ALA A 82 -11.05 -4.40 -2.02
C ALA A 82 -12.45 -4.79 -1.55
N ARG A 83 -12.55 -5.28 -0.31
CA ARG A 83 -13.81 -5.65 0.32
C ARG A 83 -13.96 -4.82 1.59
N LEU A 84 -15.11 -4.17 1.74
CA LEU A 84 -15.53 -3.60 3.02
C LEU A 84 -15.98 -4.76 3.92
N VAL A 85 -15.35 -4.89 5.09
CA VAL A 85 -15.77 -5.84 6.12
C VAL A 85 -16.36 -5.01 7.26
N PRO A 86 -17.66 -5.18 7.59
CA PRO A 86 -18.26 -4.46 8.70
C PRO A 86 -17.59 -4.89 10.02
N SER A 87 -17.26 -3.91 10.87
CA SER A 87 -16.83 -4.14 12.25
C SER A 87 -17.93 -3.68 13.20
N VAL A 88 -18.19 -4.46 14.24
CA VAL A 88 -19.13 -4.12 15.31
C VAL A 88 -18.33 -3.46 16.42
N GLY A 89 -18.62 -2.21 16.74
CA GLY A 89 -18.13 -1.55 17.94
C GLY A 89 -19.11 -1.68 19.11
N ASP A 90 -18.78 -1.10 20.26
CA ASP A 90 -19.65 -1.10 21.45
C ASP A 90 -21.03 -0.44 21.19
N ALA A 91 -21.15 0.36 20.14
CA ALA A 91 -22.40 1.00 19.70
C ALA A 91 -23.18 0.20 18.63
N GLY A 92 -22.71 -0.98 18.23
CA GLY A 92 -23.24 -1.75 17.10
C GLY A 92 -22.40 -1.63 15.83
N VAL A 93 -22.97 -2.05 14.69
CA VAL A 93 -22.42 -1.81 13.34
C VAL A 93 -22.73 -0.40 12.86
#